data_AF-A0A6N4V0S7-F1
#
_entry.id   AF-A0A6N4V0S7-F1
#
_cell.length_a   1.000
_cell.length_b   1.000
_cell.length_c   1.000
_cell.angle_alpha   90.00
_cell.angle_beta   90.00
_cell.angle_gamma   90.00
#
_symmetry.space_group_name_H-M   'P 1'
#
loop_
_entity.id
_entity.type
_entity.pdbx_description
1 polymer ?
#
loop_
_entity_poly.entity_id
_entity_poly.type
_entity_poly.pdbx_seq_one_letter_code
_entity_poly.pdbx_strand_id
1 'polypeptide(L)'
;MHTATKRTVSVTAAILGFALIGSGCQAAKDAGEGAASSASSVVSSVSASVAAPDTTTAGEAPQEGASTEKTTMKGADGKEFAVSGPILAKYNTLDEAAKTSLGAPTGEQQKNEDGGVYQQFDGGVIIHSTKSYVVWGKIRDKWNELGGSQGELGYPTSDETVNADGNKQTTFEHGIVTWNPTTDEVTVTKH
;
A
#
# COMPACT_ATOMS: atom_id res chain seq x y z
N MET A 1 31.08 18.17 -23.45
CA MET A 1 31.09 19.38 -22.59
C MET A 1 29.79 20.11 -22.81
N HIS A 2 28.89 20.11 -21.83
CA HIS A 2 27.72 21.00 -21.72
C HIS A 2 27.27 20.95 -20.25
N THR A 3 26.98 22.11 -19.65
CA THR A 3 26.82 22.24 -18.19
C THR A 3 25.57 23.05 -17.86
N ALA A 4 24.60 22.41 -17.20
CA ALA A 4 23.42 23.06 -16.62
C ALA A 4 23.08 22.34 -15.31
N THR A 5 23.64 22.77 -14.17
CA THR A 5 23.12 23.85 -13.31
C THR A 5 21.89 23.40 -12.50
N LYS A 6 22.16 22.82 -11.32
CA LYS A 6 21.16 22.58 -10.27
C LYS A 6 20.57 23.92 -9.79
N ARG A 7 19.28 23.94 -9.43
CA ARG A 7 18.65 25.06 -8.71
C ARG A 7 17.97 24.60 -7.44
N THR A 8 18.74 24.57 -6.36
CA THR A 8 18.22 24.46 -4.99
C THR A 8 17.56 25.78 -4.61
N VAL A 9 16.37 25.73 -4.01
CA VAL A 9 15.75 26.88 -3.32
C VAL A 9 15.26 26.41 -1.96
N SER A 10 15.84 26.96 -0.89
CA SER A 10 15.45 26.68 0.49
C SER A 10 14.98 27.97 1.16
N VAL A 11 13.75 27.97 1.66
CA VAL A 11 13.17 29.02 2.53
C VAL A 11 12.37 28.26 3.61
N THR A 12 12.83 28.05 4.83
CA THR A 12 13.28 29.01 5.88
C THR A 12 12.10 29.65 6.63
N ALA A 13 11.63 28.89 7.63
CA ALA A 13 11.13 29.32 8.94
C ALA A 13 10.05 30.43 9.07
N ALA A 14 8.95 30.07 9.72
CA ALA A 14 8.22 30.93 10.64
C ALA A 14 8.01 30.16 11.96
N ILE A 15 8.37 30.74 13.12
CA ILE A 15 8.26 30.10 14.43
C ILE A 15 7.30 30.92 15.30
N LEU A 16 6.18 30.29 15.66
CA LEU A 16 5.30 30.67 16.76
C LEU A 16 4.93 29.35 17.48
N GLY A 17 5.07 29.19 18.79
CA GLY A 17 5.40 30.18 19.82
C GLY A 17 4.32 30.20 20.89
N PHE A 18 4.15 29.10 21.62
CA PHE A 18 3.23 29.02 22.75
C PHE A 18 3.89 28.34 23.96
N ALA A 19 3.43 28.70 25.16
CA ALA A 19 4.27 28.66 26.35
C ALA A 19 4.34 27.29 27.07
N LEU A 20 5.50 27.02 27.67
CA LEU A 20 5.65 26.08 28.79
C LEU A 20 5.45 26.82 30.12
N ILE A 21 4.81 26.16 31.09
CA ILE A 21 5.05 26.14 32.55
C ILE A 21 3.84 25.44 33.19
N GLY A 22 4.06 24.42 34.04
CA GLY A 22 2.93 23.72 34.67
C GLY A 22 3.23 22.35 35.29
N SER A 23 4.34 22.19 36.02
CA SER A 23 4.57 20.96 36.80
C SER A 23 3.70 20.97 38.07
N GLY A 24 2.83 19.97 38.23
CA GLY A 24 2.01 19.82 39.44
C GLY A 24 1.27 18.48 39.46
N CYS A 25 1.38 17.74 40.56
CA CYS A 25 0.81 16.40 40.69
C CYS A 25 -0.43 16.36 41.61
N GLN A 26 -1.32 15.42 41.30
CA GLN A 26 -2.21 14.66 42.22
C GLN A 26 -3.50 15.29 42.80
N ALA A 27 -4.47 14.37 42.96
CA ALA A 27 -5.54 14.32 43.95
C ALA A 27 -6.77 15.25 43.83
N ALA A 28 -7.75 14.78 43.04
CA ALA A 28 -9.16 14.58 43.40
C ALA A 28 -9.88 15.57 44.34
N LYS A 29 -11.00 16.14 43.85
CA LYS A 29 -12.24 16.24 44.63
C LYS A 29 -13.51 16.24 43.75
N ASP A 30 -14.52 15.50 44.19
CA ASP A 30 -15.86 15.41 43.61
C ASP A 30 -16.67 16.71 43.75
N ALA A 31 -17.46 17.03 42.72
CA ALA A 31 -18.87 17.43 42.86
C ALA A 31 -19.55 17.39 41.46
N GLY A 32 -20.70 16.75 41.34
CA GLY A 32 -21.51 16.75 40.12
C GLY A 32 -23.00 16.65 40.45
N GLU A 33 -23.78 17.63 40.00
CA GLU A 33 -25.22 17.78 40.28
C GLU A 33 -25.82 18.73 39.22
N GLY A 34 -27.00 18.51 38.63
CA GLY A 34 -27.96 17.40 38.76
C GLY A 34 -29.14 17.54 37.76
N ALA A 35 -30.19 16.71 37.95
CA ALA A 35 -31.40 16.54 37.09
C ALA A 35 -31.14 15.90 35.70
N ALA A 36 -31.69 14.74 35.28
CA ALA A 36 -32.98 14.03 35.49
C ALA A 36 -34.14 14.60 34.65
N SER A 37 -35.05 13.83 34.02
CA SER A 37 -35.40 12.38 34.08
C SER A 37 -35.69 11.85 32.64
N SER A 38 -36.03 10.59 32.30
CA SER A 38 -36.57 9.38 32.99
C SER A 38 -36.07 8.13 32.23
N ALA A 39 -35.71 6.99 32.86
CA ALA A 39 -36.58 5.84 33.20
C ALA A 39 -37.61 5.44 32.11
N SER A 40 -37.85 4.17 31.76
CA SER A 40 -37.30 2.84 32.16
C SER A 40 -37.88 1.79 31.18
N SER A 41 -37.45 0.53 31.02
CA SER A 41 -36.39 -0.36 31.60
C SER A 41 -36.18 -1.53 30.58
N VAL A 42 -35.58 -2.72 30.75
CA VAL A 42 -35.40 -3.70 31.86
C VAL A 42 -34.06 -4.50 31.71
N VAL A 43 -33.98 -5.71 32.26
CA VAL A 43 -32.83 -6.65 32.35
C VAL A 43 -32.98 -7.81 31.33
N SER A 44 -32.08 -8.79 31.12
CA SER A 44 -31.02 -9.44 31.92
C SER A 44 -30.10 -10.25 30.97
N SER A 45 -28.89 -10.78 31.25
CA SER A 45 -27.80 -10.61 32.22
C SER A 45 -27.10 -11.97 32.38
N VAL A 46 -25.79 -12.09 32.16
CA VAL A 46 -24.94 -13.10 32.82
C VAL A 46 -23.47 -12.63 32.79
N SER A 47 -22.71 -12.94 33.84
CA SER A 47 -21.37 -12.40 34.07
C SER A 47 -20.32 -13.52 34.20
N ALA A 48 -19.08 -13.22 33.83
CA ALA A 48 -17.87 -13.86 34.37
C ALA A 48 -16.73 -12.83 34.41
N SER A 49 -15.82 -12.95 35.38
CA SER A 49 -14.73 -11.99 35.62
C SER A 49 -13.49 -12.69 36.18
N VAL A 50 -12.32 -12.35 35.64
CA VAL A 50 -10.98 -12.58 36.22
C VAL A 50 -10.07 -11.39 35.87
N ALA A 51 -8.92 -11.27 36.55
CA ALA A 51 -8.14 -10.03 36.62
C ALA A 51 -7.01 -9.88 35.58
N ALA A 52 -6.40 -8.68 35.59
CA ALA A 52 -5.28 -8.15 34.80
C ALA A 52 -3.91 -8.83 35.10
N PRO A 53 -2.75 -8.47 34.49
CA PRO A 53 -2.50 -7.31 33.60
C PRO A 53 -1.61 -7.57 32.35
N ASP A 54 -1.27 -6.47 31.67
CA ASP A 54 -0.17 -6.25 30.70
C ASP A 54 0.19 -7.36 29.68
N THR A 55 -0.15 -7.12 28.41
CA THR A 55 0.75 -7.49 27.30
C THR A 55 0.53 -6.57 26.09
N THR A 56 1.62 -6.13 25.45
CA THR A 56 1.58 -5.42 24.17
C THR A 56 1.10 -6.35 23.07
N THR A 57 -0.17 -6.22 22.67
CA THR A 57 -0.75 -6.92 21.53
C THR A 57 -1.35 -5.91 20.56
N ALA A 58 -0.70 -5.75 19.40
CA ALA A 58 -1.31 -5.06 18.27
C ALA A 58 -2.35 -6.00 17.64
N GLY A 59 -3.59 -5.97 18.13
CA GLY A 59 -4.71 -6.65 17.49
C GLY A 59 -4.89 -6.09 16.08
N GLU A 60 -4.56 -6.83 15.02
CA GLU A 60 -5.22 -8.03 14.53
C GLU A 60 -6.52 -7.67 13.78
N ALA A 61 -6.38 -7.52 12.47
CA ALA A 61 -7.49 -7.52 11.53
C ALA A 61 -7.48 -8.88 10.80
N PRO A 62 -8.45 -9.78 11.08
CA PRO A 62 -8.55 -11.04 10.36
C PRO A 62 -8.82 -10.79 8.87
N GLN A 63 -7.82 -11.05 8.01
CA GLN A 63 -8.01 -10.98 6.56
C GLN A 63 -8.64 -12.26 6.02
N GLU A 64 -9.95 -12.36 6.23
CA GLU A 64 -10.81 -13.32 5.55
C GLU A 64 -10.68 -13.18 4.02
N GLY A 65 -10.71 -14.31 3.30
CA GLY A 65 -10.42 -14.36 1.86
C GLY A 65 -8.99 -14.78 1.48
N ALA A 66 -8.11 -15.03 2.45
CA ALA A 66 -6.79 -15.60 2.16
C ALA A 66 -6.89 -17.06 1.70
N SER A 67 -6.52 -17.33 0.44
CA SER A 67 -5.92 -18.63 0.09
C SER A 67 -4.70 -18.80 1.00
N THR A 68 -4.68 -19.85 1.82
CA THR A 68 -3.75 -20.04 2.95
C THR A 68 -2.29 -20.28 2.57
N GLU A 69 -1.94 -20.10 1.30
CA GLU A 69 -0.59 -20.20 0.78
C GLU A 69 0.18 -18.89 0.99
N LYS A 70 1.23 -18.98 1.81
CA LYS A 70 2.20 -17.93 2.09
C LYS A 70 3.59 -18.50 1.83
N THR A 71 4.35 -17.85 0.96
CA THR A 71 5.74 -18.22 0.65
C THR A 71 6.67 -17.08 1.03
N THR A 72 7.76 -17.41 1.72
CA THR A 72 8.83 -16.45 2.00
C THR A 72 9.81 -16.44 0.84
N MET A 73 10.01 -15.29 0.22
CA MET A 73 11.01 -15.06 -0.83
C MET A 73 12.09 -14.11 -0.30
N LYS A 74 13.32 -14.25 -0.80
CA LYS A 74 14.43 -13.35 -0.44
C LYS A 74 14.44 -12.14 -1.37
N GLY A 75 14.41 -10.94 -0.79
CA GLY A 75 14.64 -9.67 -1.46
C GLY A 75 16.10 -9.47 -1.86
N ALA A 76 16.36 -8.43 -2.66
CA ALA A 76 17.71 -8.10 -3.14
C ALA A 76 18.72 -7.89 -2.01
N ASP A 77 18.32 -7.22 -0.92
CA ASP A 77 19.14 -6.98 0.29
C ASP A 77 19.28 -8.22 1.19
N GLY A 78 18.78 -9.39 0.78
CA GLY A 78 18.71 -10.59 1.60
C GLY A 78 17.61 -10.57 2.67
N LYS A 79 16.87 -9.45 2.84
CA LYS A 79 15.66 -9.41 3.67
C LYS A 79 14.63 -10.40 3.14
N GLU A 80 14.03 -11.17 4.04
CA GLU A 80 12.95 -12.08 3.69
C GLU A 80 11.59 -11.36 3.68
N PHE A 81 10.84 -11.56 2.59
CA PHE A 81 9.54 -10.96 2.34
C PHE A 81 8.49 -12.05 2.14
N ALA A 82 7.34 -11.91 2.80
CA ALA A 82 6.20 -12.79 2.56
C ALA A 82 5.47 -12.38 1.28
N VAL A 83 5.15 -13.36 0.44
CA VAL A 83 4.26 -13.26 -0.72
C VAL A 83 3.09 -14.21 -0.46
N SER A 84 1.84 -13.75 -0.57
CA SER A 84 0.68 -14.56 -0.17
C SER A 84 -0.57 -14.37 -1.03
N GLY A 85 -1.47 -15.36 -0.95
CA GLY A 85 -2.80 -15.30 -1.56
C GLY A 85 -2.78 -14.98 -3.06
N PRO A 86 -3.58 -14.01 -3.55
CA PRO A 86 -3.73 -13.76 -4.99
C PRO A 86 -2.49 -13.18 -5.67
N ILE A 87 -1.52 -12.66 -4.90
CA ILE A 87 -0.21 -12.21 -5.39
C ILE A 87 0.68 -13.42 -5.66
N LEU A 88 0.75 -14.35 -4.70
CA LEU A 88 1.49 -15.60 -4.85
C LEU A 88 0.90 -16.46 -5.98
N ALA A 89 -0.42 -16.53 -6.09
CA ALA A 89 -1.10 -17.22 -7.19
C ALA A 89 -0.67 -16.67 -8.56
N LYS A 90 -0.67 -15.34 -8.76
CA LYS A 90 -0.20 -14.73 -10.02
C LYS A 90 1.28 -14.99 -10.26
N TYR A 91 2.14 -14.85 -9.24
CA TYR A 91 3.57 -15.18 -9.35
C TYR A 91 3.79 -16.63 -9.81
N ASN A 92 3.02 -17.58 -9.28
CA ASN A 92 3.12 -18.99 -9.65
C ASN A 92 2.62 -19.27 -11.08
N THR A 93 1.73 -18.43 -11.65
CA THR A 93 1.33 -18.52 -13.07
C THR A 93 2.35 -17.94 -14.06
N LEU A 94 3.39 -17.25 -13.60
CA LEU A 94 4.45 -16.72 -14.48
C LEU A 94 5.45 -17.81 -14.88
N ASP A 95 5.91 -17.82 -16.13
CA ASP A 95 7.04 -18.63 -16.57
C ASP A 95 8.35 -18.23 -15.87
N GLU A 96 9.34 -19.13 -15.81
CA GLU A 96 10.63 -18.88 -15.14
C GLU A 96 11.37 -17.65 -15.70
N ALA A 97 11.23 -17.37 -16.99
CA ALA A 97 11.78 -16.16 -17.62
C ALA A 97 11.08 -14.87 -17.14
N ALA A 98 9.76 -14.93 -16.93
CA ALA A 98 8.98 -13.82 -16.39
C ALA A 98 9.25 -13.63 -14.89
N LYS A 99 9.37 -14.70 -14.10
CA LYS A 99 9.85 -14.64 -12.69
C LYS A 99 11.24 -14.02 -12.59
N THR A 100 12.17 -14.44 -13.45
CA THR A 100 13.54 -13.89 -13.52
C THR A 100 13.54 -12.40 -13.89
N SER A 101 12.65 -11.99 -14.82
CA SER A 101 12.49 -10.59 -15.23
C SER A 101 11.79 -9.72 -14.17
N LEU A 102 10.96 -10.33 -13.31
CA LEU A 102 10.31 -9.67 -12.19
C LEU A 102 11.28 -9.47 -11.03
N GLY A 103 12.20 -10.42 -10.85
CA GLY A 103 13.23 -10.39 -9.83
C GLY A 103 12.70 -10.65 -8.43
N ALA A 104 13.48 -10.23 -7.44
CA ALA A 104 13.16 -10.41 -6.03
C ALA A 104 12.10 -9.39 -5.55
N PRO A 105 11.26 -9.72 -4.55
CA PRO A 105 10.41 -8.72 -3.89
C PRO A 105 11.27 -7.65 -3.20
N THR A 106 10.88 -6.39 -3.36
CA THR A 106 11.55 -5.22 -2.77
C THR A 106 10.82 -4.69 -1.54
N GLY A 107 9.62 -5.21 -1.26
CA GLY A 107 8.82 -4.83 -0.10
C GLY A 107 7.89 -5.96 0.37
N GLU A 108 7.30 -5.74 1.54
CA GLU A 108 6.21 -6.57 2.05
C GLU A 108 4.93 -6.31 1.25
N GLN A 109 4.02 -7.27 1.22
CA GLN A 109 2.70 -7.09 0.62
C GLN A 109 1.95 -5.94 1.31
N GLN A 110 1.36 -5.04 0.54
CA GLN A 110 0.60 -3.88 1.01
C GLN A 110 -0.87 -4.02 0.60
N LYS A 111 -1.75 -3.30 1.31
CA LYS A 111 -3.19 -3.28 1.09
C LYS A 111 -3.68 -1.84 0.96
N ASN A 112 -4.44 -1.57 -0.10
CA ASN A 112 -5.16 -0.32 -0.32
C ASN A 112 -6.40 -0.24 0.57
N GLU A 113 -6.86 0.97 0.88
CA GLU A 113 -8.09 1.19 1.68
C GLU A 113 -9.34 0.64 0.96
N ASP A 114 -9.35 0.73 -0.37
CA ASP A 114 -10.30 0.11 -1.32
C ASP A 114 -10.33 -1.44 -1.27
N GLY A 115 -9.34 -2.08 -0.64
CA GLY A 115 -9.30 -3.52 -0.40
C GLY A 115 -8.36 -4.31 -1.32
N GLY A 116 -7.98 -3.74 -2.47
CA GLY A 116 -6.94 -4.30 -3.34
C GLY A 116 -5.60 -4.46 -2.62
N VAL A 117 -4.76 -5.40 -3.07
CA VAL A 117 -3.44 -5.69 -2.49
C VAL A 117 -2.36 -5.70 -3.56
N TYR A 118 -1.16 -5.24 -3.22
CA TYR A 118 -0.02 -5.21 -4.14
C TYR A 118 1.29 -5.58 -3.46
N GLN A 119 2.29 -5.98 -4.24
CA GLN A 119 3.65 -6.20 -3.77
C GLN A 119 4.65 -5.79 -4.84
N GLN A 120 5.63 -4.98 -4.44
CA GLN A 120 6.69 -4.52 -5.34
C GLN A 120 7.81 -5.56 -5.43
N PHE A 121 8.34 -5.69 -6.64
CA PHE A 121 9.49 -6.51 -6.99
C PHE A 121 10.51 -5.63 -7.73
N ASP A 122 11.70 -6.14 -7.99
CA ASP A 122 12.79 -5.39 -8.62
C ASP A 122 12.39 -4.87 -10.02
N GLY A 123 12.01 -5.79 -10.93
CA GLY A 123 11.62 -5.49 -12.30
C GLY A 123 10.14 -5.19 -12.53
N GLY A 124 9.30 -5.14 -11.48
CA GLY A 124 7.87 -4.89 -11.63
C GLY A 124 7.08 -4.77 -10.33
N VAL A 125 5.76 -4.91 -10.43
CA VAL A 125 4.81 -4.97 -9.31
C VAL A 125 3.72 -5.96 -9.68
N ILE A 126 3.35 -6.83 -8.75
CA ILE A 126 2.14 -7.65 -8.86
C ILE A 126 1.06 -6.96 -8.02
N ILE A 127 -0.12 -6.76 -8.60
CA ILE A 127 -1.26 -6.15 -7.93
C ILE A 127 -2.55 -6.93 -8.22
N HIS A 128 -3.42 -6.97 -7.22
CA HIS A 128 -4.73 -7.62 -7.24
C HIS A 128 -5.82 -6.66 -6.77
N SER A 129 -6.81 -6.45 -7.62
CA SER A 129 -8.12 -5.87 -7.26
C SER A 129 -9.18 -6.95 -7.53
N THR A 130 -10.02 -6.82 -8.55
CA THR A 130 -10.91 -7.91 -9.02
C THR A 130 -10.14 -9.07 -9.66
N LYS A 131 -8.93 -8.79 -10.18
CA LYS A 131 -8.02 -9.75 -10.82
C LYS A 131 -6.58 -9.39 -10.50
N SER A 132 -5.67 -10.37 -10.63
CA SER A 132 -4.23 -10.16 -10.45
C SER A 132 -3.52 -9.89 -11.78
N TYR A 133 -2.74 -8.82 -11.85
CA TYR A 133 -1.96 -8.41 -13.02
C TYR A 133 -0.51 -8.07 -12.63
N VAL A 134 0.39 -8.09 -13.62
CA VAL A 134 1.78 -7.65 -13.43
C VAL A 134 2.06 -6.41 -14.29
N VAL A 135 2.58 -5.36 -13.66
CA VAL A 135 3.03 -4.13 -14.33
C VAL A 135 4.55 -4.06 -14.23
N TRP A 136 5.24 -3.88 -15.36
CA TRP A 136 6.69 -4.07 -15.47
C TRP A 136 7.45 -2.76 -15.62
N GLY A 137 8.68 -2.72 -15.09
CA GLY A 137 9.70 -1.69 -15.28
C GLY A 137 9.17 -0.28 -15.52
N LYS A 138 9.48 0.28 -16.70
CA LYS A 138 9.15 1.65 -17.09
C LYS A 138 7.65 1.99 -17.05
N ILE A 139 6.78 1.02 -17.31
CA ILE A 139 5.32 1.20 -17.23
C ILE A 139 4.89 1.30 -15.76
N ARG A 140 5.42 0.42 -14.88
CA ARG A 140 5.24 0.53 -13.42
C ARG A 140 5.75 1.88 -12.93
N ASP A 141 6.97 2.26 -13.32
CA ASP A 141 7.62 3.46 -12.82
C ASP A 141 6.78 4.71 -13.14
N LYS A 142 6.27 4.81 -14.37
CA LYS A 142 5.41 5.92 -14.79
C LYS A 142 4.01 5.88 -14.18
N TRP A 143 3.45 4.70 -13.92
CA TRP A 143 2.19 4.54 -13.20
C TRP A 143 2.35 4.94 -11.72
N ASN A 144 3.45 4.54 -11.06
CA ASN A 144 3.79 4.94 -9.70
C ASN A 144 4.00 6.46 -9.57
N GLU A 145 4.65 7.12 -10.54
CA GLU A 145 4.75 8.59 -10.60
C GLU A 145 3.37 9.30 -10.61
N LEU A 146 2.32 8.63 -11.11
CA LEU A 146 0.95 9.14 -11.18
C LEU A 146 0.08 8.73 -9.98
N GLY A 147 0.69 8.18 -8.91
CA GLY A 147 0.01 7.69 -7.70
C GLY A 147 -0.34 6.20 -7.72
N GLY A 148 0.03 5.47 -8.78
CA GLY A 148 -0.23 4.04 -8.94
C GLY A 148 -1.73 3.71 -8.85
N SER A 149 -2.05 2.62 -8.15
CA SER A 149 -3.43 2.11 -8.02
C SER A 149 -4.41 2.99 -7.24
N GLN A 150 -3.94 4.02 -6.55
CA GLN A 150 -4.79 5.04 -5.89
C GLN A 150 -4.62 6.42 -6.55
N GLY A 151 -3.91 6.45 -7.69
CA GLY A 151 -3.70 7.62 -8.53
C GLY A 151 -4.67 7.71 -9.70
N GLU A 152 -4.41 8.65 -10.60
CA GLU A 152 -5.35 9.03 -11.67
C GLU A 152 -5.73 7.89 -12.62
N LEU A 153 -4.86 6.90 -12.81
CA LEU A 153 -5.06 5.79 -13.75
C LEU A 153 -5.86 4.59 -13.16
N GLY A 154 -5.94 4.48 -11.82
CA GLY A 154 -6.52 3.31 -11.15
C GLY A 154 -5.67 2.03 -11.29
N TYR A 155 -6.31 0.88 -11.07
CA TYR A 155 -5.70 -0.44 -11.19
C TYR A 155 -5.45 -0.84 -12.67
N PRO A 156 -4.47 -1.74 -12.95
CA PRO A 156 -4.37 -2.38 -14.25
C PRO A 156 -5.58 -3.28 -14.54
N THR A 157 -6.04 -3.27 -15.80
CA THR A 157 -7.16 -4.09 -16.31
C THR A 157 -6.70 -5.12 -17.36
N SER A 158 -5.43 -5.04 -17.78
CA SER A 158 -4.73 -6.00 -18.64
C SER A 158 -3.35 -6.31 -18.07
N ASP A 159 -2.79 -7.47 -18.41
CA ASP A 159 -1.33 -7.67 -18.35
C ASP A 159 -0.66 -6.88 -19.50
N GLU A 160 0.67 -6.70 -19.42
CA GLU A 160 1.44 -6.02 -20.46
C GLU A 160 1.39 -6.78 -21.81
N THR A 161 1.10 -6.04 -22.88
CA THR A 161 1.06 -6.55 -24.26
C THR A 161 2.07 -5.83 -25.15
N VAL A 162 2.53 -6.48 -26.22
CA VAL A 162 3.44 -5.88 -27.21
C VAL A 162 2.66 -5.60 -28.51
N ASN A 163 2.67 -4.34 -28.94
CA ASN A 163 2.07 -3.89 -30.20
C ASN A 163 2.91 -4.27 -31.41
N ALA A 164 2.33 -4.15 -32.61
CA ALA A 164 3.02 -4.40 -33.88
C ALA A 164 4.33 -3.59 -34.06
N ASP A 165 4.38 -2.37 -33.50
CA ASP A 165 5.53 -1.48 -33.51
C ASP A 165 6.64 -1.85 -32.49
N GLY A 166 6.48 -2.95 -31.75
CA GLY A 166 7.38 -3.37 -30.66
C GLY A 166 7.17 -2.64 -29.33
N ASN A 167 6.28 -1.64 -29.29
CA ASN A 167 5.92 -0.91 -28.08
C ASN A 167 5.19 -1.83 -27.07
N LYS A 168 5.59 -1.78 -25.81
CA LYS A 168 4.89 -2.43 -24.69
C LYS A 168 3.78 -1.52 -24.17
N GLN A 169 2.64 -2.07 -23.79
CA GLN A 169 1.54 -1.30 -23.19
C GLN A 169 0.79 -2.07 -22.11
N THR A 170 0.27 -1.35 -21.12
CA THR A 170 -0.66 -1.86 -20.11
C THR A 170 -1.88 -0.95 -20.06
N THR A 171 -3.07 -1.57 -20.07
CA THR A 171 -4.35 -0.88 -19.87
C THR A 171 -4.69 -0.83 -18.38
N PHE A 172 -5.21 0.30 -17.93
CA PHE A 172 -5.66 0.60 -16.58
C PHE A 172 -7.15 1.00 -16.62
N GLU A 173 -7.76 1.30 -15.47
CA GLU A 173 -9.18 1.67 -15.39
C GLU A 173 -9.50 2.99 -16.10
N HIS A 174 -8.60 3.97 -16.02
CA HIS A 174 -8.80 5.32 -16.58
C HIS A 174 -7.77 5.71 -17.65
N GLY A 175 -7.11 4.74 -18.29
CA GLY A 175 -6.17 5.01 -19.37
C GLY A 175 -5.27 3.84 -19.77
N ILE A 176 -4.28 4.14 -20.61
CA ILE A 176 -3.26 3.23 -21.13
C ILE A 176 -1.89 3.89 -20.93
N VAL A 177 -0.90 3.10 -20.48
CA VAL A 177 0.51 3.51 -20.46
C VAL A 177 1.27 2.65 -21.45
N THR A 178 1.99 3.31 -22.37
CA THR A 178 2.74 2.67 -23.46
C THR A 178 4.21 3.09 -23.38
N TRP A 179 5.11 2.11 -23.36
CA TRP A 179 6.56 2.31 -23.37
C TRP A 179 7.16 1.79 -24.69
N ASN A 180 7.99 2.61 -25.33
CA ASN A 180 8.78 2.23 -26.50
C ASN A 180 10.18 1.79 -26.05
N PRO A 181 10.52 0.49 -26.10
CA PRO A 181 11.84 0.00 -25.67
C PRO A 181 12.99 0.41 -26.60
N THR A 182 12.70 1.00 -27.77
CA THR A 182 13.70 1.48 -28.74
C THR A 182 14.12 2.93 -28.48
N THR A 183 13.20 3.77 -27.98
CA THR A 183 13.45 5.20 -27.67
C THR A 183 13.48 5.51 -26.17
N ASP A 184 13.13 4.53 -25.33
CA ASP A 184 12.86 4.65 -23.89
C ASP A 184 11.72 5.63 -23.52
N GLU A 185 10.91 6.04 -24.50
CA GLU A 185 9.79 6.95 -24.31
C GLU A 185 8.60 6.26 -23.64
N VAL A 186 8.01 6.89 -22.62
CA VAL A 186 6.76 6.42 -21.99
C VAL A 186 5.66 7.46 -22.20
N THR A 187 4.63 7.07 -22.95
CA THR A 187 3.43 7.88 -23.22
C THR A 187 2.27 7.39 -22.36
N VAL A 188 1.47 8.33 -21.85
CA VAL A 188 0.28 8.06 -21.01
C VAL A 188 -0.95 8.66 -21.68
N THR A 189 -1.90 7.81 -22.03
CA THR A 189 -3.19 8.19 -22.63
C THR A 189 -4.28 7.99 -21.58
N LYS A 190 -4.85 9.08 -21.07
CA LYS A 190 -6.01 9.03 -20.16
C LYS A 190 -7.32 8.97 -20.96
N HIS A 191 -8.40 8.53 -20.31
CA HIS A 191 -9.77 8.52 -20.83
C HIS A 191 -10.65 9.58 -20.17
#